data_AF-A0A7C6N4D4-F1
#
_entry.id   AF-A0A7C6N4D4-F1
#
_cell.length_a   1.000
_cell.length_b   1.000
_cell.length_c   1.000
_cell.angle_alpha   90.00
_cell.angle_beta   90.00
_cell.angle_gamma   90.00
#
_symmetry.space_group_name_H-M   'P 1'
#
loop_
_entity.id
_entity.type
_entity.pdbx_description
1 polymer ?
#
loop_
_entity_poly.entity_id
_entity_poly.type
_entity_poly.pdbx_seq_one_letter_code
_entity_poly.pdbx_strand_id
1 'polypeptide(L)'
;MSASSEGSLSFSGKLAFWGVKKSVPSGTPLSQCQRVKVELTLTAPEDEEVLQRHGVAGLRRHRLKRLVAEANQAGATLTYEDLANILTCSLSTICRDIAELHKKGEYVGTRGQIKNIGRCRVSRLEILRLLLEGAAEHEAAARFGWDLKNVRRLHHRFHQAVQLFNKKMPLPKIAKITRLSPSLLKDYFTLAARYDLIDETAWLEADLPSAVDN
;
A
#
# COMPACT_ATOMS: atom_id res chain seq x y z
N MET A 1 12.81 31.00 -52.01
CA MET A 1 13.52 30.70 -50.77
C MET A 1 12.58 29.89 -49.90
N SER A 2 12.81 28.58 -49.88
CA SER A 2 11.96 27.59 -49.23
C SER A 2 12.12 27.75 -47.71
N ALA A 3 11.03 28.06 -47.02
CA ALA A 3 11.00 28.06 -45.57
C ALA A 3 11.27 26.62 -45.10
N SER A 4 12.44 26.43 -44.50
CA SER A 4 12.81 25.21 -43.81
C SER A 4 11.76 24.94 -42.73
N SER A 5 11.03 23.84 -42.88
CA SER A 5 10.19 23.30 -41.82
C SER A 5 11.08 22.99 -40.63
N GLU A 6 11.04 23.83 -39.60
CA GLU A 6 11.49 23.47 -38.27
C GLU A 6 10.70 22.21 -37.87
N GLY A 7 11.36 21.05 -37.98
CA GLY A 7 10.83 19.83 -37.40
C GLY A 7 10.67 20.09 -35.92
N SER A 8 9.43 20.28 -35.46
CA SER A 8 9.14 20.31 -34.04
C SER A 8 9.70 19.02 -33.47
N LEU A 9 10.79 19.10 -32.73
CA LEU A 9 11.27 18.02 -31.88
C LEU A 9 10.16 17.77 -30.86
N SER A 10 9.19 16.93 -31.22
CA SER A 10 8.19 16.44 -30.30
C SER A 10 8.92 15.49 -29.38
N PHE A 11 9.52 16.02 -28.32
CA PHE A 11 9.99 15.19 -27.22
C PHE A 11 8.75 14.52 -26.63
N SER A 12 8.43 13.32 -27.11
CA SER A 12 7.43 12.49 -26.47
C SER A 12 8.11 12.00 -25.20
N GLY A 13 7.66 12.47 -24.03
CA GLY A 13 8.09 11.94 -22.73
C GLY A 13 7.61 10.50 -22.49
N LYS A 14 7.53 9.70 -23.55
CA LYS A 14 7.06 8.32 -23.60
C LYS A 14 8.24 7.35 -23.41
N LEU A 15 7.97 6.27 -22.71
CA LEU A 15 8.91 5.22 -22.37
C LEU A 15 8.27 3.86 -22.69
N ALA A 16 8.93 3.07 -23.53
CA ALA A 16 8.58 1.66 -23.66
C ALA A 16 9.15 0.87 -22.48
N PHE A 17 8.31 0.16 -21.73
CA PHE A 17 8.70 -0.58 -20.53
C PHE A 17 8.15 -2.01 -20.54
N TRP A 18 8.87 -2.95 -19.93
CA TRP A 18 8.43 -4.34 -19.78
C TRP A 18 7.90 -4.59 -18.37
N GLY A 19 6.62 -4.30 -18.17
CA GLY A 19 5.93 -4.54 -16.91
C GLY A 19 5.52 -6.01 -16.74
N VAL A 20 5.28 -6.45 -15.51
CA VAL A 20 4.80 -7.82 -15.27
C VAL A 20 3.32 -7.91 -15.61
N LYS A 21 2.92 -8.91 -16.39
CA LYS A 21 1.52 -9.13 -16.76
C LYS A 21 0.63 -9.25 -15.51
N LYS A 22 -0.48 -8.51 -15.49
CA LYS A 22 -1.37 -8.36 -14.32
C LYS A 22 -1.95 -9.68 -13.81
N SER A 23 -2.14 -10.65 -14.70
CA SER A 23 -2.66 -11.98 -14.38
C SER A 23 -1.68 -12.87 -13.61
N VAL A 24 -0.38 -12.54 -13.58
CA VAL A 24 0.61 -13.35 -12.85
C VAL A 24 0.29 -13.37 -11.35
N PRO A 25 0.21 -14.56 -10.71
CA PRO A 25 -0.14 -14.66 -9.29
C PRO A 25 0.97 -14.14 -8.36
N SER A 26 0.64 -14.03 -7.07
CA SER A 26 1.65 -13.83 -6.01
C SER A 26 2.51 -15.08 -5.86
N GLY A 27 3.79 -14.90 -5.52
CA GLY A 27 4.72 -16.02 -5.25
C GLY A 27 5.50 -16.51 -6.48
N THR A 28 5.12 -16.12 -7.70
CA THR A 28 5.93 -16.39 -8.90
C THR A 28 7.25 -15.60 -8.83
N PRO A 29 8.42 -16.26 -8.92
CA PRO A 29 9.71 -15.56 -8.98
C PRO A 29 9.73 -14.51 -10.10
N LEU A 30 10.34 -13.35 -9.86
CA LEU A 30 10.37 -12.25 -10.85
C LEU A 30 11.02 -12.68 -12.17
N SER A 31 12.02 -13.56 -12.12
CA SER A 31 12.67 -14.14 -13.30
C SER A 31 11.76 -15.00 -14.17
N GLN A 32 10.69 -15.56 -13.60
CA GLN A 32 9.71 -16.43 -14.28
C GLN A 32 8.40 -15.70 -14.59
N CYS A 33 8.26 -14.44 -14.18
CA CYS A 33 7.06 -13.67 -14.43
C CYS A 33 6.95 -13.31 -15.91
N GLN A 34 5.84 -13.66 -16.56
CA GLN A 34 5.54 -13.16 -17.90
C GLN A 34 5.49 -11.63 -17.88
N ARG A 35 6.25 -11.00 -18.79
CA ARG A 35 6.27 -9.56 -18.99
C ARG A 35 5.54 -9.18 -20.28
N VAL A 36 4.97 -7.98 -20.30
CA VAL A 36 4.32 -7.37 -21.47
C VAL A 36 4.90 -5.98 -21.68
N LYS A 37 5.13 -5.64 -22.95
CA LYS A 37 5.61 -4.31 -23.33
C LYS A 37 4.45 -3.32 -23.22
N VAL A 38 4.67 -2.21 -22.53
CA VAL A 38 3.72 -1.11 -22.36
C VAL A 38 4.39 0.21 -22.71
N GLU A 39 3.60 1.19 -23.13
CA GLU A 39 4.05 2.57 -23.30
C GLU A 39 3.61 3.38 -22.08
N LEU A 40 4.55 4.08 -21.46
CA LEU A 40 4.35 4.88 -20.26
C LEU A 40 4.74 6.33 -20.52
N THR A 41 4.01 7.29 -19.93
CA THR A 41 4.30 8.72 -20.04
C THR A 41 5.11 9.18 -18.83
N LEU A 42 6.43 9.20 -18.97
CA LEU A 42 7.36 9.68 -17.95
C LEU A 42 7.25 11.20 -17.74
N THR A 43 7.13 11.97 -18.82
CA THR A 43 6.98 13.43 -18.76
C THR A 43 5.80 13.88 -19.62
N ALA A 44 4.99 14.79 -19.09
CA ALA A 44 3.87 15.39 -19.80
C ALA A 44 3.82 16.90 -19.54
N PRO A 45 3.20 17.72 -20.41
CA PRO A 45 3.19 19.18 -20.27
C PRO A 45 2.65 19.69 -18.92
N GLU A 46 1.67 19.01 -18.33
CA GLU A 46 1.08 19.36 -17.03
C GLU A 46 2.04 19.16 -15.84
N ASP A 47 3.16 18.46 -16.04
CA ASP A 47 4.15 18.23 -14.98
C ASP A 47 4.78 19.53 -14.47
N GLU A 48 4.90 20.55 -15.32
CA GLU A 48 5.49 21.84 -14.95
C GLU A 48 4.63 22.54 -13.88
N GLU A 49 3.31 22.57 -14.08
CA GLU A 49 2.36 23.14 -13.12
C GLU A 49 2.39 22.38 -11.78
N VAL A 50 2.48 21.05 -11.84
CA VAL A 50 2.59 20.20 -10.65
C VAL A 50 3.91 20.46 -9.91
N LEU A 51 5.02 20.62 -10.63
CA LEU A 51 6.32 20.93 -10.05
C LEU A 51 6.29 22.27 -9.32
N GLN A 52 5.74 23.30 -9.96
CA GLN A 52 5.65 24.63 -9.38
C GLN A 52 4.78 24.64 -8.11
N ARG A 53 3.64 23.92 -8.11
CA ARG A 53 2.72 23.91 -6.97
C ARG A 53 3.11 22.98 -5.82
N HIS A 54 3.76 21.85 -6.13
CA HIS A 54 3.94 20.76 -5.16
C HIS A 54 5.38 20.29 -5.00
N GLY A 55 6.32 20.93 -5.70
CA GLY A 55 7.74 20.62 -5.68
C GLY A 55 8.07 19.23 -6.23
N VAL A 56 9.34 18.86 -6.13
CA VAL A 56 9.89 17.61 -6.71
C VAL A 56 9.18 16.36 -6.19
N ALA A 57 8.86 16.32 -4.89
CA ALA A 57 8.16 15.19 -4.30
C ALA A 57 6.70 15.08 -4.80
N GLY A 58 6.03 16.22 -5.00
CA GLY A 58 4.69 16.27 -5.58
C GLY A 58 4.68 15.78 -7.03
N LEU A 59 5.61 16.27 -7.84
CA LEU A 59 5.79 15.82 -9.22
C LEU A 59 6.07 14.31 -9.29
N ARG A 60 6.96 13.79 -8.45
CA ARG A 60 7.28 12.36 -8.43
C ARG A 60 6.06 11.51 -8.10
N ARG A 61 5.24 11.90 -7.11
CA ARG A 61 3.97 11.22 -6.80
C ARG A 61 2.97 11.31 -7.95
N HIS A 62 2.89 12.45 -8.62
CA HIS A 62 2.03 12.64 -9.79
C HIS A 62 2.41 11.68 -10.93
N ARG A 63 3.70 11.64 -11.29
CA ARG A 63 4.22 10.69 -12.28
C ARG A 63 4.03 9.25 -11.86
N LEU A 64 4.31 8.91 -10.60
CA LEU A 64 4.10 7.56 -10.06
C LEU A 64 2.65 7.09 -10.29
N LYS A 65 1.65 7.93 -9.98
CA LYS A 65 0.24 7.61 -10.23
C LYS A 65 -0.03 7.37 -11.72
N ARG A 66 0.45 8.28 -12.59
CA ARG A 66 0.28 8.17 -14.04
C ARG A 66 0.85 6.86 -14.57
N LEU A 67 2.12 6.57 -14.28
CA LEU A 67 2.82 5.36 -14.72
C LEU A 67 2.11 4.08 -14.28
N VAL A 68 1.65 4.02 -13.03
CA VAL A 68 0.93 2.85 -12.51
C VAL A 68 -0.44 2.70 -13.17
N ALA A 69 -1.16 3.80 -13.40
CA ALA A 69 -2.46 3.77 -14.07
C ALA A 69 -2.32 3.28 -15.52
N GLU A 70 -1.40 3.84 -16.29
CA GLU A 70 -1.13 3.47 -17.68
C GLU A 70 -0.70 1.99 -17.79
N ALA A 71 0.23 1.54 -16.94
CA ALA A 71 0.64 0.14 -16.92
C ALA A 71 -0.55 -0.79 -16.64
N ASN A 72 -1.38 -0.47 -15.64
CA ASN A 72 -2.56 -1.25 -15.28
C ASN A 72 -3.61 -1.31 -16.38
N GLN A 73 -3.83 -0.20 -17.09
CA GLN A 73 -4.74 -0.12 -18.24
C GLN A 73 -4.23 -0.98 -19.41
N ALA A 74 -2.91 -1.00 -19.64
CA ALA A 74 -2.27 -1.83 -20.65
C ALA A 74 -2.07 -3.31 -20.22
N GLY A 75 -2.68 -3.75 -19.12
CA GLY A 75 -2.63 -5.14 -18.66
C GLY A 75 -1.31 -5.55 -17.97
N ALA A 76 -0.45 -4.59 -17.62
CA ALA A 76 0.77 -4.77 -16.86
C ALA A 76 0.63 -4.26 -15.42
N THR A 77 1.59 -4.59 -14.58
CA THR A 77 1.76 -4.07 -13.23
C THR A 77 3.22 -3.74 -13.01
N LEU A 78 3.48 -2.59 -12.37
CA LEU A 78 4.83 -2.15 -12.02
C LEU A 78 5.16 -2.59 -10.59
N THR A 79 6.38 -3.10 -10.40
CA THR A 79 6.95 -3.36 -9.07
C THR A 79 7.45 -2.05 -8.45
N TYR A 80 7.78 -2.08 -7.16
CA TYR A 80 8.36 -0.91 -6.50
C TYR A 80 9.76 -0.61 -7.06
N GLU A 81 10.50 -1.65 -7.44
CA GLU A 81 11.80 -1.59 -8.09
C GLU A 81 11.71 -0.97 -9.49
N ASP A 82 10.69 -1.33 -10.29
CA ASP A 82 10.44 -0.71 -11.59
C ASP A 82 10.23 0.80 -11.43
N LEU A 83 9.39 1.21 -10.49
CA LEU A 83 9.11 2.63 -10.22
C LEU A 83 10.34 3.38 -9.70
N ALA A 84 11.13 2.76 -8.82
CA ALA A 84 12.38 3.31 -8.31
C ALA A 84 13.37 3.59 -9.46
N ASN A 85 13.47 2.65 -10.41
CA ASN A 85 14.31 2.79 -11.59
C ASN A 85 13.80 3.89 -12.53
N ILE A 86 12.51 3.87 -12.89
CA ILE A 86 11.91 4.84 -13.82
C ILE A 86 11.97 6.27 -13.27
N LEU A 87 11.71 6.45 -11.97
CA LEU A 87 11.68 7.75 -11.31
C LEU A 87 13.01 8.16 -10.68
N THR A 88 14.05 7.35 -10.87
CA THR A 88 15.42 7.60 -10.40
C THR A 88 15.46 7.96 -8.91
N CYS A 89 14.84 7.14 -8.08
CA CYS A 89 14.83 7.33 -6.62
C CYS A 89 14.95 5.99 -5.88
N SER A 90 15.29 6.05 -4.59
CA SER A 90 15.40 4.82 -3.80
C SER A 90 14.05 4.12 -3.60
N LEU A 91 14.10 2.81 -3.38
CA LEU A 91 12.92 2.00 -3.01
C LEU A 91 12.18 2.60 -1.81
N SER A 92 12.91 3.01 -0.77
CA SER A 92 12.35 3.67 0.42
C SER A 92 11.63 4.98 0.09
N THR A 93 12.01 5.67 -0.99
CA THR A 93 11.30 6.88 -1.45
C THR A 93 9.98 6.53 -2.12
N ILE A 94 9.96 5.53 -3.00
CA ILE A 94 8.72 5.02 -3.60
C ILE A 94 7.72 4.59 -2.52
N CYS A 95 8.20 3.90 -1.49
CA CYS A 95 7.35 3.42 -0.42
C CYS A 95 6.75 4.55 0.43
N ARG A 96 7.55 5.59 0.73
CA ARG A 96 7.06 6.81 1.39
C ARG A 96 6.04 7.54 0.54
N ASP A 97 6.29 7.66 -0.76
CA ASP A 97 5.37 8.34 -1.68
C ASP A 97 4.04 7.60 -1.81
N ILE A 98 4.04 6.27 -1.88
CA ILE A 98 2.82 5.45 -1.87
C ILE A 98 2.06 5.61 -0.55
N ALA A 99 2.75 5.59 0.59
CA ALA A 99 2.13 5.81 1.89
C ALA A 99 1.47 7.20 1.98
N GLU A 100 2.15 8.25 1.50
CA GLU A 100 1.58 9.61 1.45
C GLU A 100 0.35 9.70 0.53
N LEU A 101 0.35 8.99 -0.60
CA LEU A 101 -0.83 8.92 -1.48
C LEU A 101 -2.00 8.21 -0.77
N HIS A 102 -1.75 7.09 -0.10
CA HIS A 102 -2.79 6.37 0.65
C HIS A 102 -3.35 7.21 1.81
N LYS A 103 -2.52 7.97 2.53
CA LYS A 103 -2.98 8.92 3.56
C LYS A 103 -3.97 9.92 3.00
N LYS A 104 -3.76 10.40 1.76
CA LYS A 104 -4.68 11.29 1.04
C LYS A 104 -5.91 10.58 0.45
N GLY A 105 -6.03 9.26 0.63
CA GLY A 105 -7.12 8.47 0.07
C GLY A 105 -6.92 8.08 -1.39
N GLU A 106 -5.73 8.27 -1.94
CA GLU A 106 -5.41 7.96 -3.32
C GLU A 106 -4.71 6.60 -3.41
N TYR A 107 -5.47 5.55 -3.74
CA TYR A 107 -4.90 4.21 -3.93
C TYR A 107 -4.03 4.12 -5.18
N VAL A 108 -2.84 3.52 -5.04
CA VAL A 108 -1.97 3.21 -6.19
C VAL A 108 -1.77 1.70 -6.30
N GLY A 109 -2.40 1.11 -7.33
CA GLY A 109 -2.33 -0.32 -7.63
C GLY A 109 -1.00 -0.78 -8.22
N THR A 110 0.11 -0.66 -7.49
CA THR A 110 1.35 -1.34 -7.88
C THR A 110 1.20 -2.86 -7.76
N ARG A 111 2.12 -3.64 -8.34
CA ARG A 111 2.09 -5.11 -8.19
C ARG A 111 2.13 -5.53 -6.72
N GLY A 112 2.96 -4.85 -5.93
CA GLY A 112 3.08 -5.11 -4.49
C GLY A 112 1.78 -4.86 -3.74
N GLN A 113 1.03 -3.80 -4.10
CA GLN A 113 -0.28 -3.53 -3.50
C GLN A 113 -1.34 -4.52 -3.95
N ILE A 114 -1.50 -4.73 -5.26
CA ILE A 114 -2.52 -5.61 -5.84
C ILE A 114 -2.36 -7.05 -5.33
N LYS A 115 -1.13 -7.54 -5.26
CA LYS A 115 -0.83 -8.91 -4.83
C LYS A 115 -0.57 -9.01 -3.33
N ASN A 116 -0.59 -7.90 -2.60
CA ASN A 116 -0.25 -7.81 -1.18
C ASN A 116 1.11 -8.45 -0.83
N ILE A 117 2.14 -8.11 -1.61
CA ILE A 117 3.50 -8.63 -1.48
C ILE A 117 4.52 -7.49 -1.35
N GLY A 118 5.70 -7.86 -0.85
CA GLY A 118 6.82 -6.94 -0.71
C GLY A 118 6.75 -6.06 0.53
N ARG A 119 7.72 -5.15 0.64
CA ARG A 119 8.01 -4.38 1.85
C ARG A 119 7.02 -3.23 2.11
N CYS A 120 6.33 -2.77 1.08
CA CYS A 120 5.59 -1.50 1.12
C CYS A 120 4.09 -1.68 0.97
N ARG A 121 3.55 -2.79 1.47
CA ARG A 121 2.11 -3.10 1.49
C ARG A 121 1.35 -2.15 2.42
N VAL A 122 0.10 -1.85 2.07
CA VAL A 122 -0.85 -1.20 2.99
C VAL A 122 -0.86 -1.96 4.32
N SER A 123 -0.73 -1.23 5.43
CA SER A 123 -0.78 -1.85 6.75
C SER A 123 -2.21 -2.26 7.07
N ARG A 124 -2.38 -3.47 7.63
CA ARG A 124 -3.68 -3.89 8.18
C ARG A 124 -4.21 -2.89 9.21
N LEU A 125 -3.31 -2.24 9.94
CA LEU A 125 -3.65 -1.23 10.94
C LEU A 125 -4.23 0.04 10.31
N GLU A 126 -3.78 0.44 9.12
CA GLU A 126 -4.34 1.61 8.43
C GLU A 126 -5.77 1.35 7.97
N ILE A 127 -6.06 0.14 7.47
CA ILE A 127 -7.42 -0.28 7.12
C ILE A 127 -8.31 -0.28 8.36
N LEU A 128 -7.83 -0.91 9.45
CA LEU A 128 -8.58 -0.96 10.71
C LEU A 128 -8.82 0.44 11.29
N ARG A 129 -7.81 1.32 11.26
CA ARG A 129 -7.93 2.71 11.71
C ARG A 129 -9.08 3.42 10.98
N LEU A 130 -9.13 3.31 9.65
CA LEU A 130 -10.18 3.93 8.85
C LEU A 130 -11.59 3.39 9.21
N LEU A 131 -11.70 2.07 9.44
CA LEU A 131 -12.96 1.46 9.87
C LEU A 131 -13.39 1.95 11.26
N LEU A 132 -12.43 2.08 12.20
CA LEU A 132 -12.66 2.61 13.54
C LEU A 132 -13.00 4.10 13.55
N GLU A 133 -12.55 4.85 12.54
CA GLU A 133 -12.96 6.24 12.27
C GLU A 133 -14.37 6.35 11.67
N GLY A 134 -15.09 5.22 11.51
CA GLY A 134 -16.49 5.18 11.08
C GLY A 134 -16.71 4.93 9.59
N ALA A 135 -15.64 4.72 8.81
CA ALA A 135 -15.78 4.40 7.40
C ALA A 135 -16.43 3.04 7.17
N ALA A 136 -17.20 2.92 6.10
CA ALA A 136 -17.81 1.65 5.74
C ALA A 136 -16.78 0.66 5.15
N GLU A 137 -17.01 -0.63 5.31
CA GLU A 137 -16.07 -1.67 4.82
C GLU A 137 -15.82 -1.60 3.30
N HIS A 138 -16.83 -1.22 2.52
CA HIS A 138 -16.71 -1.05 1.08
C HIS A 138 -15.90 0.20 0.71
N GLU A 139 -15.99 1.26 1.51
CA GLU A 139 -15.19 2.47 1.35
C GLU A 139 -13.71 2.17 1.64
N ALA A 140 -13.43 1.46 2.74
CA ALA A 140 -12.07 1.04 3.06
C ALA A 140 -11.49 0.09 2.00
N ALA A 141 -12.31 -0.84 1.49
CA ALA A 141 -11.92 -1.73 0.39
C ALA A 141 -11.54 -0.93 -0.87
N ALA A 142 -12.36 0.06 -1.25
CA ALA A 142 -12.06 0.93 -2.39
C ALA A 142 -10.81 1.78 -2.15
N ARG A 143 -10.68 2.42 -0.98
CA ARG A 143 -9.58 3.33 -0.62
C ARG A 143 -8.21 2.66 -0.57
N PHE A 144 -8.17 1.37 -0.24
CA PHE A 144 -6.91 0.62 -0.18
C PHE A 144 -6.77 -0.44 -1.29
N GLY A 145 -7.73 -0.53 -2.22
CA GLY A 145 -7.73 -1.51 -3.29
C GLY A 145 -7.76 -2.96 -2.81
N TRP A 146 -8.42 -3.23 -1.69
CA TRP A 146 -8.59 -4.58 -1.15
C TRP A 146 -9.93 -5.16 -1.58
N ASP A 147 -10.00 -6.48 -1.71
CA ASP A 147 -11.28 -7.19 -1.80
C ASP A 147 -12.08 -6.96 -0.51
N LEU A 148 -13.35 -6.59 -0.64
CA LEU A 148 -14.30 -6.41 0.46
C LEU A 148 -14.33 -7.62 1.40
N LYS A 149 -14.24 -8.85 0.87
CA LYS A 149 -14.17 -10.08 1.67
C LYS A 149 -12.93 -10.10 2.57
N ASN A 150 -11.80 -9.58 2.10
CA ASN A 150 -10.57 -9.51 2.88
C ASN A 150 -10.65 -8.42 3.96
N VAL A 151 -11.27 -7.28 3.66
CA VAL A 151 -11.52 -6.20 4.64
C VAL A 151 -12.46 -6.70 5.76
N ARG A 152 -13.58 -7.31 5.41
CA ARG A 152 -14.52 -7.94 6.37
C ARG A 152 -13.83 -8.95 7.29
N ARG A 153 -13.02 -9.84 6.71
CA ARG A 153 -12.28 -10.85 7.48
C ARG A 153 -11.27 -10.20 8.43
N LEU A 154 -10.58 -9.15 7.99
CA LEU A 154 -9.66 -8.38 8.82
C LEU A 154 -10.40 -7.75 10.00
N HIS A 155 -11.50 -7.05 9.72
CA HIS A 155 -12.34 -6.36 10.68
C HIS A 155 -12.91 -7.32 11.74
N HIS A 156 -13.48 -8.45 11.30
CA HIS A 156 -13.99 -9.49 12.19
C HIS A 156 -12.91 -10.07 13.12
N ARG A 157 -11.74 -10.40 12.57
CA ARG A 157 -10.63 -10.97 13.37
C ARG A 157 -10.08 -9.97 14.40
N PHE A 158 -10.07 -8.68 14.05
CA PHE A 158 -9.71 -7.62 14.99
C PHE A 158 -10.69 -7.57 16.17
N HIS A 159 -12.00 -7.48 15.90
CA HIS A 159 -13.01 -7.47 16.96
C HIS A 159 -13.01 -8.74 17.80
N GLN A 160 -12.82 -9.91 17.18
CA GLN A 160 -12.69 -11.17 17.91
C GLN A 160 -11.50 -11.14 18.88
N ALA A 161 -10.34 -10.61 18.46
CA ALA A 161 -9.17 -10.49 19.33
C ALA A 161 -9.45 -9.53 20.51
N VAL A 162 -10.05 -8.36 20.24
CA VAL A 162 -10.44 -7.37 21.26
C VAL A 162 -11.41 -7.96 22.27
N GLN A 163 -12.44 -8.69 21.82
CA GLN A 163 -13.41 -9.34 22.69
C GLN A 163 -12.77 -10.41 23.59
N LEU A 164 -11.83 -11.20 23.06
CA LEU A 164 -11.12 -12.19 23.86
C LEU A 164 -10.21 -11.53 24.90
N PHE A 165 -9.57 -10.41 24.55
CA PHE A 165 -8.77 -9.64 25.49
C PHE A 165 -9.62 -9.06 26.62
N ASN A 166 -10.78 -8.46 26.31
CA ASN A 166 -11.71 -7.94 27.32
C ASN A 166 -12.26 -9.03 28.25
N LYS A 167 -12.29 -10.29 27.80
CA LYS A 167 -12.56 -11.48 28.63
C LYS A 167 -11.35 -11.93 29.48
N LYS A 168 -10.32 -11.09 29.60
CA LYS A 168 -9.08 -11.32 30.35
C LYS A 168 -8.36 -12.60 29.92
N MET A 169 -8.43 -12.93 28.64
CA MET A 169 -7.75 -14.11 28.10
C MET A 169 -6.25 -13.83 27.85
N PRO A 170 -5.33 -14.74 28.20
CA PRO A 170 -3.90 -14.54 27.96
C PRO A 170 -3.55 -14.47 26.47
N LEU A 171 -2.59 -13.61 26.12
CA LEU A 171 -2.13 -13.38 24.73
C LEU A 171 -1.79 -14.69 23.97
N PRO A 172 -1.08 -15.68 24.55
CA PRO A 172 -0.80 -16.94 23.84
C PRO A 172 -2.06 -17.73 23.47
N LYS A 173 -3.09 -17.69 24.32
CA LYS A 173 -4.37 -18.37 24.07
C LYS A 173 -5.18 -17.64 23.00
N ILE A 174 -5.18 -16.31 23.02
CA ILE A 174 -5.78 -15.49 21.95
C ILE A 174 -5.09 -15.77 20.61
N ALA A 175 -3.75 -15.83 20.58
CA ALA A 175 -2.98 -16.17 19.38
C ALA A 175 -3.36 -17.54 18.82
N LYS A 176 -3.51 -18.55 19.69
CA LYS A 176 -3.93 -19.90 19.30
C LYS A 176 -5.35 -19.93 18.71
N ILE A 177 -6.31 -19.26 19.34
CA ILE A 177 -7.72 -19.23 18.87
C ILE A 177 -7.84 -18.45 17.57
N THR A 178 -7.28 -17.25 17.53
CA THR A 178 -7.41 -16.35 16.39
C THR A 178 -6.49 -16.72 15.24
N ARG A 179 -5.47 -17.57 15.46
CA ARG A 179 -4.38 -17.89 14.51
C ARG A 179 -3.68 -16.62 13.98
N LEU A 180 -3.54 -15.62 14.84
CA LEU A 180 -2.80 -14.38 14.58
C LEU A 180 -1.42 -14.47 15.24
N SER A 181 -0.42 -13.81 14.65
CA SER A 181 0.90 -13.74 15.29
C SER A 181 0.83 -12.88 16.56
N PRO A 182 1.64 -13.18 17.59
CA PRO A 182 1.71 -12.36 18.79
C PRO A 182 2.03 -10.89 18.48
N SER A 183 2.94 -10.63 17.54
CA SER A 183 3.29 -9.27 17.10
C SER A 183 2.08 -8.50 16.54
N LEU A 184 1.26 -9.16 15.72
CA LEU A 184 0.08 -8.52 15.13
C LEU A 184 -1.01 -8.29 16.18
N LEU A 185 -1.13 -9.17 17.16
CA LEU A 185 -2.04 -8.96 18.29
C LEU A 185 -1.61 -7.76 19.14
N LYS A 186 -0.30 -7.60 19.42
CA LYS A 186 0.23 -6.40 20.09
C LYS A 186 -0.13 -5.12 19.35
N ASP A 187 0.03 -5.12 18.03
CA ASP A 187 -0.37 -3.97 17.19
C ASP A 187 -1.87 -3.71 17.25
N TYR A 188 -2.70 -4.76 17.24
CA TYR A 188 -4.15 -4.64 17.36
C TYR A 188 -4.57 -4.08 18.71
N PHE A 189 -3.97 -4.51 19.80
CA PHE A 189 -4.30 -4.03 21.14
C PHE A 189 -3.82 -2.61 21.37
N THR A 190 -2.62 -2.26 20.89
CA THR A 190 -2.16 -0.87 20.86
C THR A 190 -3.12 0.03 20.07
N LEU A 191 -3.63 -0.44 18.92
CA LEU A 191 -4.64 0.30 18.15
C LEU A 191 -5.97 0.39 18.91
N ALA A 192 -6.45 -0.72 19.48
CA ALA A 192 -7.71 -0.80 20.20
C ALA A 192 -7.74 0.11 21.44
N ALA A 193 -6.62 0.22 22.17
CA ALA A 193 -6.49 1.11 23.32
C ALA A 193 -6.65 2.58 22.92
N ARG A 194 -6.11 2.99 21.77
CA ARG A 194 -6.26 4.37 21.25
C ARG A 194 -7.70 4.75 20.89
N TYR A 195 -8.57 3.76 20.72
CA TYR A 195 -10.00 3.94 20.40
C TYR A 195 -10.89 3.51 21.58
N ASP A 196 -10.33 3.41 22.79
CA ASP A 196 -11.05 3.06 24.03
C ASP A 196 -11.82 1.72 23.97
N LEU A 197 -11.38 0.79 23.10
CA LEU A 197 -12.00 -0.53 22.95
C LEU A 197 -11.48 -1.54 23.99
N ILE A 198 -10.31 -1.27 24.55
CA ILE A 198 -9.69 -2.00 25.65
C ILE A 198 -9.10 -0.98 26.64
N ASP A 199 -8.95 -1.40 27.89
CA ASP A 199 -8.24 -0.62 28.90
C ASP A 199 -6.73 -0.63 28.61
N GLU A 200 -6.15 0.55 28.37
CA GLU A 200 -4.72 0.72 28.07
C GLU A 200 -3.83 0.24 29.21
N THR A 201 -4.23 0.47 30.47
CA THR A 201 -3.46 0.04 31.64
C THR A 201 -3.42 -1.47 31.74
N ALA A 202 -4.56 -2.12 31.55
CA ALA A 202 -4.66 -3.58 31.51
C ALA A 202 -3.85 -4.19 30.34
N TRP A 203 -3.70 -3.47 29.23
CA TRP A 203 -2.83 -3.90 28.11
C TRP A 203 -1.35 -3.78 28.45
N LEU A 204 -0.92 -2.65 29.01
CA LEU A 204 0.48 -2.44 29.40
C LEU A 204 0.93 -3.43 30.49
N GLU A 205 0.05 -3.76 31.44
CA GLU A 205 0.31 -4.78 32.47
C GLU A 205 0.42 -6.20 31.88
N ALA A 206 -0.41 -6.51 30.88
CA ALA A 206 -0.40 -7.82 30.22
C ALA A 206 0.81 -8.03 29.29
N ASP A 207 1.50 -6.96 28.88
CA ASP A 207 2.72 -7.02 28.06
C ASP A 207 4.02 -7.07 28.89
N LEU A 208 3.94 -6.91 30.21
CA LEU A 208 5.07 -7.16 31.10
C LEU A 208 5.36 -8.68 31.11
N PRO A 209 6.64 -9.10 30.97
CA PRO A 209 6.98 -10.50 31.16
C PRO A 209 6.54 -10.91 32.57
N SER A 210 5.76 -12.00 32.65
CA SER A 210 5.39 -12.64 33.91
C SER A 210 6.64 -12.77 34.77
N ALA A 211 6.74 -11.97 35.83
CA ALA A 211 7.78 -12.10 36.84
C ALA A 211 7.47 -13.30 37.74
N VAL A 212 7.26 -14.47 37.14
CA VAL A 212 7.13 -15.75 37.84
C VAL A 212 7.57 -16.83 36.88
N ASP A 213 8.87 -17.10 36.89
CA ASP A 213 9.44 -18.44 36.70
C ASP A 213 10.62 -18.50 37.69
N ASN A 214 10.33 -18.94 38.91
CA ASN A 214 11.28 -19.41 39.93
C ASN A 214 10.81 -20.79 40.37
#